data_AF-A0A0A2WZ19-F1
#
_entry.id   AF-A0A0A2WZ19-F1
#
_cell.length_a   1.000
_cell.length_b   1.000
_cell.length_c   1.000
_cell.angle_alpha   90.00
_cell.angle_beta   90.00
_cell.angle_gamma   90.00
#
_symmetry.space_group_name_H-M   'P 1'
#
loop_
_entity.id
_entity.type
_entity.pdbx_description
1 polymer ?
#
loop_
_entity_poly.entity_id
_entity_poly.type
_entity_poly.pdbx_seq_one_letter_code
_entity_poly.pdbx_strand_id
1 'polypeptide(L)'
;MTTKAEEKALDKSIADTFPASDPPSQSQPVTATPTQPQVALRHTGIDGDELHVYRVIEPRKASEPFSGSGADAGGRWTSPRTPGVYASLSPATAMLEYLVHLEGETPDELLLAQATVPVANVLAQLDLPSDWKERPYRDTTRQIGDKWAKAQDSLALRVPSAVCDGECNILLNPQHPDFAKLRLDHLTPLKLDPRLRI
;
A
#
# COMPACT_ATOMS: atom_id res chain seq x y z
N MET A 1 -87.72 -4.83 35.30
CA MET A 1 -86.90 -5.92 35.89
C MET A 1 -85.85 -6.30 34.87
N THR A 2 -84.68 -6.74 35.34
CA THR A 2 -83.43 -6.98 34.58
C THR A 2 -82.66 -5.68 34.24
N THR A 3 -82.24 -4.90 35.25
CA THR A 3 -80.92 -4.91 35.92
C THR A 3 -79.79 -4.29 35.09
N LYS A 4 -79.54 -2.99 35.34
CA LYS A 4 -78.29 -2.27 35.75
C LYS A 4 -76.91 -2.98 35.79
N ALA A 5 -76.80 -4.19 35.26
CA ALA A 5 -75.62 -5.05 35.26
C ALA A 5 -75.00 -5.20 33.87
N GLU A 6 -75.71 -4.87 32.77
CA GLU A 6 -75.19 -5.04 31.41
C GLU A 6 -74.55 -3.77 30.82
N GLU A 7 -74.99 -2.55 31.18
CA GLU A 7 -74.27 -1.31 30.80
C GLU A 7 -72.95 -1.12 31.57
N LYS A 8 -72.81 -1.77 32.74
CA LYS A 8 -71.57 -1.74 33.53
C LYS A 8 -70.53 -2.79 33.06
N ALA A 9 -70.89 -3.63 32.09
CA ALA A 9 -70.03 -4.66 31.53
C ALA A 9 -69.39 -4.24 30.19
N LEU A 10 -69.96 -3.27 29.47
CA LEU A 10 -69.41 -2.77 28.20
C LEU A 10 -68.47 -1.56 28.38
N ASP A 11 -68.61 -0.81 29.47
CA ASP A 11 -67.73 0.32 29.81
C ASP A 11 -66.48 -0.12 30.61
N LYS A 12 -66.33 -1.43 30.83
CA LYS A 12 -65.18 -2.03 31.54
C LYS A 12 -64.29 -2.90 30.65
N SER A 13 -64.60 -3.02 29.35
CA SER A 13 -63.81 -3.79 28.39
C SER A 13 -62.99 -2.92 27.43
N ILE A 14 -62.90 -1.60 27.65
CA ILE A 14 -62.05 -0.67 26.87
C ILE A 14 -60.92 -0.07 27.73
N ALA A 15 -60.83 -0.43 29.02
CA ALA A 15 -59.81 0.11 29.93
C ALA A 15 -58.47 -0.66 29.95
N ASP A 16 -58.40 -1.87 29.37
CA ASP A 16 -57.26 -2.78 29.56
C ASP A 16 -56.56 -3.26 28.27
N THR A 17 -56.73 -2.59 27.12
CA THR A 17 -56.12 -3.03 25.84
C THR A 17 -54.90 -2.23 25.37
N PHE A 18 -54.39 -1.27 26.17
CA PHE A 18 -53.12 -0.63 25.81
C PHE A 18 -52.26 -0.26 27.03
N PRO A 19 -51.34 -1.13 27.47
CA PRO A 19 -50.02 -0.69 27.81
C PRO A 19 -49.19 -0.75 26.53
N ALA A 20 -49.25 0.30 25.70
CA ALA A 20 -48.17 0.55 24.75
C ALA A 20 -46.95 1.03 25.55
N SER A 21 -46.33 0.13 26.28
CA SER A 21 -45.00 0.32 26.83
C SER A 21 -44.06 -0.44 25.92
N ASP A 22 -43.63 0.19 24.83
CA ASP A 22 -42.44 -0.26 24.14
C ASP A 22 -41.33 -0.41 25.18
N PRO A 23 -40.61 -1.55 25.21
CA PRO A 23 -39.43 -1.64 26.07
C PRO A 23 -38.50 -0.47 25.68
N PRO A 24 -37.93 0.27 26.64
CA PRO A 24 -37.04 1.36 26.32
C PRO A 24 -35.93 0.81 25.44
N SER A 25 -35.82 1.34 24.22
CA SER A 25 -34.73 1.02 23.32
C SER A 25 -33.44 1.46 23.99
N GLN A 26 -32.73 0.50 24.60
CA GLN A 26 -31.37 0.72 25.06
C GLN A 26 -30.47 0.68 23.83
N SER A 27 -30.46 1.78 23.07
CA SER A 27 -29.34 2.07 22.19
C SER A 27 -28.14 2.29 23.10
N GLN A 28 -27.27 1.28 23.24
CA GLN A 28 -25.94 1.56 23.75
C GLN A 28 -25.33 2.62 22.83
N PRO A 29 -24.84 3.76 23.36
CA PRO A 29 -24.07 4.66 22.53
C PRO A 29 -22.87 3.85 22.04
N VAL A 30 -22.82 3.60 20.74
CA VAL A 30 -21.58 3.18 20.09
C VAL A 30 -20.67 4.38 20.24
N THR A 31 -19.89 4.41 21.32
CA THR A 31 -18.91 5.45 21.55
C THR A 31 -17.96 5.41 20.37
N ALA A 32 -18.03 6.42 19.51
CA ALA A 32 -17.05 6.61 18.45
C ALA A 32 -15.67 6.57 19.09
N THR A 33 -14.77 5.74 18.56
CA THR A 33 -13.37 5.75 18.95
C THR A 33 -12.86 7.19 18.88
N PRO A 34 -12.22 7.73 19.92
CA PRO A 34 -11.73 9.10 19.91
C PRO A 34 -10.88 9.34 18.67
N THR A 35 -11.26 10.31 17.85
CA THR A 35 -10.43 10.78 16.74
C THR A 35 -9.11 11.25 17.34
N GLN A 36 -8.03 10.52 17.11
CA GLN A 36 -6.71 11.03 17.44
C GLN A 36 -6.50 12.30 16.61
N PRO A 37 -6.23 13.46 17.24
CA PRO A 37 -6.20 14.74 16.54
C PRO A 37 -5.03 14.87 15.56
N GLN A 38 -4.10 13.92 15.56
CA GLN A 38 -2.91 13.94 14.72
C GLN A 38 -2.66 12.55 14.15
N VAL A 39 -2.73 12.45 12.82
CA VAL A 39 -2.18 11.30 12.09
C VAL A 39 -0.67 11.47 12.10
N ALA A 40 0.06 10.49 12.64
CA ALA A 40 1.51 10.48 12.59
C ALA A 40 1.95 10.58 11.12
N LEU A 41 2.54 11.72 10.79
CA LEU A 41 2.95 12.06 9.45
C LEU A 41 4.22 11.27 9.09
N ARG A 42 4.13 9.96 8.80
CA ARG A 42 5.26 9.15 8.28
C ARG A 42 5.49 9.40 6.78
N HIS A 43 6.11 10.53 6.43
CA HIS A 43 6.24 11.00 5.04
C HIS A 43 7.54 10.55 4.37
N THR A 44 8.48 10.02 5.13
CA THR A 44 9.84 9.72 4.63
C THR A 44 10.08 8.24 4.37
N GLY A 45 9.13 7.38 4.76
CA GLY A 45 9.34 5.93 4.81
C GLY A 45 10.36 5.51 5.88
N ILE A 46 10.88 6.41 6.71
CA ILE A 46 11.86 6.09 7.75
C ILE A 46 11.13 6.03 9.10
N ASP A 47 11.33 4.92 9.83
CA ASP A 47 10.96 4.77 11.23
C ASP A 47 12.20 4.31 12.02
N GLY A 48 12.76 5.21 12.83
CA GLY A 48 14.06 5.00 13.47
C GLY A 48 15.19 4.76 12.45
N ASP A 49 15.83 3.59 12.54
CA ASP A 49 16.93 3.16 11.66
C ASP A 49 16.47 2.25 10.51
N GLU A 50 15.15 2.10 10.33
CA GLU A 50 14.57 1.27 9.27
C GLU A 50 13.90 2.13 8.20
N LEU A 51 14.04 1.70 6.94
CA LEU A 51 13.39 2.26 5.78
C LEU A 51 12.34 1.29 5.27
N HIS A 52 11.08 1.73 5.24
CA HIS A 52 9.97 1.03 4.64
C HIS A 52 10.00 1.15 3.12
N VAL A 53 9.79 0.01 2.47
CA VAL A 53 9.68 -0.11 1.02
C VAL A 53 8.40 -0.83 0.64
N TYR A 54 7.80 -0.41 -0.46
CA TYR A 54 6.51 -0.85 -0.93
C TYR A 54 6.59 -1.32 -2.38
N ARG A 55 5.95 -2.44 -2.69
CA ARG A 55 5.87 -2.96 -4.06
C ARG A 55 4.47 -3.52 -4.32
N VAL A 56 3.86 -3.09 -5.41
CA VAL A 56 2.63 -3.73 -5.92
C VAL A 56 3.01 -4.94 -6.75
N ILE A 57 2.39 -6.08 -6.46
CA ILE A 57 2.64 -7.34 -7.14
C ILE A 57 1.33 -8.08 -7.43
N GLU A 58 1.37 -8.97 -8.41
CA GLU A 58 0.31 -9.96 -8.62
C GLU A 58 0.45 -11.13 -7.64
N PRO A 59 -0.66 -11.82 -7.27
CA PRO A 59 -0.66 -12.94 -6.33
C PRO A 59 0.35 -14.06 -6.65
N ARG A 60 0.64 -14.32 -7.93
CA ARG A 60 1.64 -15.30 -8.36
C ARG A 60 3.07 -15.03 -7.86
N LYS A 61 3.36 -13.79 -7.43
CA LYS A 61 4.66 -13.38 -6.88
C LYS A 61 4.66 -13.31 -5.34
N ALA A 62 3.57 -13.71 -4.68
CA ALA A 62 3.39 -13.57 -3.23
C ALA A 62 4.43 -14.32 -2.39
N SER A 63 4.95 -15.46 -2.87
CA SER A 63 5.95 -16.24 -2.14
C SER A 63 7.30 -15.52 -2.02
N GLU A 64 7.64 -14.71 -3.01
CA GLU A 64 8.91 -13.99 -3.07
C GLU A 64 8.72 -12.59 -3.66
N PRO A 65 8.06 -11.68 -2.92
CA PRO A 65 7.66 -10.38 -3.42
C PRO A 65 8.83 -9.49 -3.82
N PHE A 66 10.04 -9.79 -3.32
CA PHE A 66 11.27 -9.04 -3.58
C PHE A 66 12.38 -9.90 -4.21
N SER A 67 12.09 -11.12 -4.70
CA SER A 67 13.07 -11.86 -5.51
C SER A 67 13.02 -11.38 -6.97
N GLY A 68 14.20 -11.30 -7.60
CA GLY A 68 14.50 -10.58 -8.85
C GLY A 68 13.83 -11.05 -10.15
N SER A 69 12.60 -11.55 -10.11
CA SER A 69 11.82 -12.02 -11.27
C SER A 69 11.53 -10.96 -12.36
N GLY A 70 12.05 -9.72 -12.22
CA GLY A 70 11.95 -8.64 -13.20
C GLY A 70 13.26 -8.31 -13.93
N ALA A 71 14.34 -9.06 -13.69
CA ALA A 71 15.64 -8.78 -14.32
C ALA A 71 15.61 -8.94 -15.85
N ASP A 72 14.71 -9.75 -16.42
CA ASP A 72 14.79 -10.15 -17.83
C ASP A 72 14.53 -9.01 -18.83
N ALA A 73 13.64 -8.06 -18.53
CA ALA A 73 13.29 -6.96 -19.44
C ALA A 73 14.11 -5.68 -19.20
N GLY A 74 14.78 -5.57 -18.05
CA GLY A 74 15.42 -4.33 -17.59
C GLY A 74 14.39 -3.26 -17.21
N GLY A 75 14.89 -2.09 -16.80
CA GLY A 75 14.08 -0.94 -16.40
C GLY A 75 14.74 0.38 -16.75
N ARG A 76 14.28 1.47 -16.11
CA ARG A 76 14.90 2.80 -16.26
C ARG A 76 16.34 2.81 -15.73
N TRP A 77 16.56 2.12 -14.62
CA TRP A 77 17.79 2.17 -13.85
C TRP A 77 18.69 0.96 -14.06
N THR A 78 18.20 -0.11 -14.69
CA THR A 78 18.94 -1.35 -14.91
C THR A 78 18.78 -1.84 -16.34
N SER A 79 19.86 -2.37 -16.92
CA SER A 79 19.82 -3.05 -18.20
C SER A 79 19.11 -4.41 -18.10
N PRO A 80 18.63 -4.97 -19.22
CA PRO A 80 18.14 -6.34 -19.26
C PRO A 80 19.18 -7.33 -18.72
N ARG A 81 18.72 -8.27 -17.89
CA ARG A 81 19.48 -9.28 -17.14
C ARG A 81 20.33 -8.74 -15.99
N THR A 82 20.24 -7.45 -15.66
CA THR A 82 20.81 -6.92 -14.42
C THR A 82 19.87 -7.22 -13.25
N PRO A 83 20.34 -7.85 -12.16
CA PRO A 83 19.55 -8.07 -10.95
C PRO A 83 19.09 -6.73 -10.36
N GLY A 84 17.78 -6.57 -10.20
CA GLY A 84 17.22 -5.37 -9.59
C GLY A 84 15.74 -5.53 -9.34
N VAL A 85 15.31 -5.18 -8.13
CA VAL A 85 13.89 -5.13 -7.76
C VAL A 85 13.51 -3.69 -7.47
N TYR A 86 12.50 -3.20 -8.19
CA TYR A 86 11.95 -1.87 -8.01
C TYR A 86 10.88 -1.87 -6.91
N ALA A 87 11.04 -0.94 -5.98
CA ALA A 87 10.09 -0.63 -4.92
C ALA A 87 10.01 0.90 -4.77
N SER A 88 9.03 1.37 -3.99
CA SER A 88 8.82 2.79 -3.68
C SER A 88 8.85 3.04 -2.18
N LEU A 89 9.04 4.29 -1.78
CA LEU A 89 9.06 4.70 -0.36
C LEU A 89 7.67 4.96 0.24
N SER A 90 6.61 4.91 -0.58
CA SER A 90 5.23 5.02 -0.13
C SER A 90 4.32 4.04 -0.88
N PRO A 91 3.19 3.62 -0.27
CA PRO A 91 2.16 2.84 -0.97
C PRO A 91 1.59 3.55 -2.19
N ALA A 92 1.41 4.87 -2.10
CA ALA A 92 0.85 5.68 -3.18
C ALA A 92 1.78 5.70 -4.40
N THR A 93 3.09 5.91 -4.18
CA THR A 93 4.07 5.89 -5.27
C THR A 93 4.22 4.47 -5.85
N ALA A 94 4.17 3.42 -5.02
CA ALA A 94 4.21 2.04 -5.51
C ALA A 94 3.01 1.73 -6.44
N MET A 95 1.82 2.20 -6.07
CA MET A 95 0.62 2.08 -6.91
C MET A 95 0.75 2.89 -8.19
N LEU A 96 1.24 4.13 -8.12
CA LEU A 96 1.43 4.97 -9.28
C LEU A 96 2.44 4.37 -10.28
N GLU A 97 3.59 3.88 -9.79
CA GLU A 97 4.60 3.19 -10.60
C GLU A 97 4.04 1.93 -11.26
N TYR A 98 3.20 1.17 -10.56
CA TYR A 98 2.51 0.01 -11.14
C TYR A 98 1.57 0.43 -12.27
N LEU A 99 0.72 1.44 -12.04
CA LEU A 99 -0.28 1.89 -13.01
C LEU A 99 0.34 2.45 -14.28
N VAL A 100 1.42 3.24 -14.20
CA VAL A 100 2.06 3.81 -15.40
C VAL A 100 2.87 2.81 -16.23
N HIS A 101 3.14 1.62 -15.67
CA HIS A 101 3.78 0.51 -16.36
C HIS A 101 2.80 -0.64 -16.64
N LEU A 102 1.52 -0.47 -16.30
CA LEU A 102 0.48 -1.44 -16.61
C LEU A 102 0.25 -1.45 -18.12
N GLU A 103 0.37 -2.62 -18.72
CA GLU A 103 0.03 -2.86 -20.11
C GLU A 103 -1.22 -3.76 -20.16
N GLY A 104 -2.25 -3.34 -20.89
CA GLY A 104 -3.49 -4.10 -21.04
C GLY A 104 -4.48 -3.89 -19.90
N GLU A 105 -5.24 -4.93 -19.57
CA GLU A 105 -6.29 -4.88 -18.55
C GLU A 105 -5.70 -4.90 -17.14
N THR A 106 -6.34 -4.15 -16.26
CA THR A 106 -6.03 -4.13 -14.83
C THR A 106 -6.35 -5.50 -14.21
N PRO A 107 -5.40 -6.16 -13.54
CA PRO A 107 -5.68 -7.42 -12.86
C PRO A 107 -6.72 -7.25 -11.75
N ASP A 108 -7.60 -8.24 -11.60
CA ASP A 108 -8.64 -8.28 -10.56
C ASP A 108 -8.07 -8.31 -9.14
N GLU A 109 -6.89 -8.91 -8.99
CA GLU A 109 -6.23 -9.09 -7.71
C GLU A 109 -4.80 -8.57 -7.75
N LEU A 110 -4.50 -7.66 -6.82
CA LEU A 110 -3.17 -7.15 -6.54
C LEU A 110 -2.88 -7.28 -5.06
N LEU A 111 -1.59 -7.34 -4.75
CA LEU A 111 -1.07 -7.31 -3.39
C LEU A 111 -0.12 -6.13 -3.23
N LEU A 112 -0.18 -5.48 -2.08
CA LEU A 112 0.83 -4.54 -1.64
C LEU A 112 1.79 -5.26 -0.69
N ALA A 113 3.02 -5.49 -1.15
CA ALA A 113 4.10 -5.97 -0.31
C ALA A 113 4.76 -4.77 0.39
N GLN A 114 4.90 -4.88 1.71
CA GLN A 114 5.64 -3.94 2.55
C GLN A 114 6.81 -4.67 3.18
N ALA A 115 7.99 -4.08 3.08
CA ALA A 115 9.20 -4.58 3.74
C ALA A 115 9.98 -3.43 4.40
N THR A 116 10.95 -3.81 5.22
CA THR A 116 11.89 -2.92 5.89
C THR A 116 13.32 -3.27 5.52
N VAL A 117 14.15 -2.25 5.37
CA VAL A 117 15.60 -2.36 5.16
C VAL A 117 16.34 -1.41 6.11
N PRO A 118 17.45 -1.82 6.74
CA PRO A 118 18.24 -0.90 7.57
C PRO A 118 18.75 0.29 6.75
N VAL A 119 18.60 1.52 7.25
CA VAL A 119 19.03 2.74 6.56
C VAL A 119 20.53 2.72 6.25
N ALA A 120 21.35 2.12 7.13
CA ALA A 120 22.79 1.95 6.92
C ALA A 120 23.15 1.11 5.68
N ASN A 121 22.20 0.33 5.16
CA ASN A 121 22.35 -0.51 3.97
C ASN A 121 21.80 0.16 2.69
N VAL A 122 21.49 1.46 2.75
CA VAL A 122 20.93 2.24 1.63
C VAL A 122 21.91 3.31 1.17
N LEU A 123 22.22 3.32 -0.12
CA LEU A 123 22.92 4.44 -0.79
C LEU A 123 21.92 5.32 -1.53
N ALA A 124 22.25 6.59 -1.73
CA ALA A 124 21.41 7.52 -2.48
C ALA A 124 22.14 8.01 -3.73
N GLN A 125 21.49 7.88 -4.88
CA GLN A 125 21.94 8.47 -6.14
C GLN A 125 21.05 9.65 -6.50
N LEU A 126 21.54 10.87 -6.29
CA LEU A 126 20.82 12.11 -6.59
C LEU A 126 21.43 12.92 -7.74
N ASP A 127 22.72 12.71 -8.03
CA ASP A 127 23.37 13.32 -9.19
C ASP A 127 23.10 12.45 -10.43
N LEU A 128 22.38 13.02 -11.39
CA LEU A 128 21.80 12.28 -12.52
C LEU A 128 22.00 13.04 -13.83
N PRO A 129 22.22 12.32 -14.95
CA PRO A 129 22.22 12.91 -16.29
C PRO A 129 20.97 13.74 -16.54
N SER A 130 21.05 14.86 -17.26
CA SER A 130 19.90 15.75 -17.47
C SER A 130 18.71 15.08 -18.16
N ASP A 131 18.95 14.02 -18.93
CA ASP A 131 17.98 13.25 -19.71
C ASP A 131 17.44 12.00 -18.97
N TRP A 132 17.73 11.82 -17.68
CA TRP A 132 17.42 10.59 -16.94
C TRP A 132 15.94 10.19 -16.92
N LYS A 133 15.03 11.19 -17.00
CA LYS A 133 13.57 11.01 -17.01
C LYS A 133 13.01 10.60 -18.38
N GLU A 134 13.75 10.79 -19.46
CA GLU A 134 13.24 10.62 -20.83
C GLU A 134 12.85 9.16 -21.14
N ARG A 135 12.00 9.01 -22.16
CA ARG A 135 11.66 7.73 -22.81
C ARG A 135 12.02 7.81 -24.31
N PRO A 136 12.58 6.75 -24.93
CA PRO A 136 12.95 5.46 -24.33
C PRO A 136 14.06 5.58 -23.28
N TYR A 137 14.14 4.61 -22.37
CA TYR A 137 15.15 4.63 -21.29
C TYR A 137 16.57 4.71 -21.86
N ARG A 138 17.36 5.65 -21.33
CA ARG A 138 18.73 5.91 -21.78
C ARG A 138 19.71 4.94 -21.13
N ASP A 139 20.68 4.47 -21.92
CA ASP A 139 21.72 3.57 -21.43
C ASP A 139 22.60 4.25 -20.37
N THR A 140 22.79 5.57 -20.46
CA THR A 140 23.49 6.38 -19.45
C THR A 140 22.84 6.26 -18.07
N THR A 141 21.51 6.28 -17.99
CA THR A 141 20.75 6.07 -16.74
C THR A 141 20.85 4.63 -16.25
N ARG A 142 20.75 3.64 -17.14
CA ARG A 142 20.86 2.23 -16.78
C ARG A 142 22.23 1.86 -16.24
N GLN A 143 23.29 2.45 -16.79
CA GLN A 143 24.66 2.21 -16.34
C GLN A 143 24.88 2.58 -14.87
N ILE A 144 24.08 3.49 -14.30
CA ILE A 144 24.14 3.83 -12.88
C ILE A 144 23.75 2.61 -12.05
N GLY A 145 22.57 2.04 -12.27
CA GLY A 145 22.12 0.88 -11.52
C GLY A 145 22.89 -0.39 -11.87
N ASP A 146 23.35 -0.55 -13.12
CA ASP A 146 24.19 -1.68 -13.51
C ASP A 146 25.54 -1.69 -12.76
N LYS A 147 26.20 -0.53 -12.66
CA LYS A 147 27.46 -0.39 -11.91
C LYS A 147 27.25 -0.67 -10.44
N TRP A 148 26.22 -0.06 -9.84
CA TRP A 148 25.87 -0.26 -8.43
C TRP A 148 25.55 -1.74 -8.12
N ALA A 149 24.70 -2.38 -8.94
CA ALA A 149 24.28 -3.75 -8.73
C ALA A 149 25.46 -4.73 -8.86
N LYS A 150 26.35 -4.49 -9.84
CA LYS A 150 27.55 -5.31 -10.06
C LYS A 150 28.61 -5.12 -8.97
N ALA A 151 28.79 -3.88 -8.49
CA ALA A 151 29.74 -3.58 -7.43
C ALA A 151 29.26 -4.07 -6.05
N GLN A 152 27.94 -4.28 -5.90
CA GLN A 152 27.31 -4.64 -4.62
C GLN A 152 27.62 -3.61 -3.53
N ASP A 153 27.66 -2.32 -3.88
CA ASP A 153 28.04 -1.23 -2.97
C ASP A 153 27.08 -1.10 -1.78
N SER A 154 25.82 -1.50 -1.97
CA SER A 154 24.81 -1.55 -0.92
C SER A 154 23.68 -2.51 -1.27
N LEU A 155 22.87 -2.84 -0.27
CA LEU A 155 21.65 -3.64 -0.44
C LEU A 155 20.60 -2.89 -1.26
N ALA A 156 20.46 -1.59 -1.01
CA ALA A 156 19.44 -0.75 -1.61
C ALA A 156 20.05 0.54 -2.19
N LEU A 157 19.51 1.01 -3.30
CA LEU A 157 19.82 2.29 -3.92
C LEU A 157 18.56 3.14 -4.01
N ARG A 158 18.55 4.25 -3.29
CA ARG A 158 17.53 5.30 -3.39
C ARG A 158 17.79 6.15 -4.63
N VAL A 159 16.76 6.28 -5.45
CA VAL A 159 16.76 7.07 -6.68
C VAL A 159 15.50 7.94 -6.76
N PRO A 160 15.51 9.10 -7.41
CA PRO A 160 14.30 9.89 -7.65
C PRO A 160 13.26 9.11 -8.46
N SER A 161 11.96 9.31 -8.16
CA SER A 161 10.89 8.80 -9.04
C SER A 161 10.79 9.65 -10.30
N ALA A 162 10.68 8.99 -11.45
CA ALA A 162 10.41 9.67 -12.72
C ALA A 162 8.92 10.02 -12.91
N VAL A 163 8.05 9.47 -12.07
CA VAL A 163 6.60 9.52 -12.21
C VAL A 163 5.98 10.53 -11.24
N CYS A 164 6.57 10.69 -10.06
CA CYS A 164 6.15 11.67 -9.07
C CYS A 164 7.34 12.53 -8.62
N ASP A 165 7.31 13.82 -8.99
CA ASP A 165 8.35 14.76 -8.59
C ASP A 165 8.34 14.97 -7.06
N GLY A 166 9.53 14.98 -6.45
CA GLY A 166 9.70 15.08 -5.00
C GLY A 166 9.70 13.73 -4.27
N GLU A 167 9.27 12.65 -4.93
CA GLU A 167 9.29 11.28 -4.39
C GLU A 167 10.55 10.52 -4.81
N CYS A 168 10.82 9.42 -4.12
CA CYS A 168 11.91 8.51 -4.44
C CYS A 168 11.43 7.05 -4.53
N ASN A 169 12.13 6.30 -5.35
CA ASN A 169 12.06 4.85 -5.42
C ASN A 169 13.32 4.22 -4.83
N ILE A 170 13.24 2.91 -4.62
CA ILE A 170 14.33 2.07 -4.15
C ILE A 170 14.55 0.95 -5.15
N LEU A 171 15.79 0.78 -5.57
CA LEU A 171 16.26 -0.45 -6.18
C LEU A 171 16.84 -1.35 -5.08
N LEU A 172 16.38 -2.58 -5.01
CA LEU A 172 16.94 -3.62 -4.16
C LEU A 172 17.82 -4.53 -5.02
N ASN A 173 18.96 -4.98 -4.47
CA ASN A 173 19.85 -5.93 -5.13
C ASN A 173 19.70 -7.33 -4.49
N PRO A 174 18.95 -8.26 -5.12
CA PRO A 174 18.77 -9.62 -4.61
C PRO A 174 20.06 -10.44 -4.46
N GLN A 175 21.14 -10.02 -5.13
CA GLN A 175 22.43 -10.71 -5.08
C GLN A 175 23.36 -10.14 -4.00
N HIS A 176 23.02 -9.02 -3.37
CA HIS A 176 23.86 -8.42 -2.33
C HIS A 176 23.98 -9.37 -1.12
N PRO A 177 25.16 -9.53 -0.49
CA PRO A 177 25.34 -10.46 0.65
C PRO A 177 24.40 -10.20 1.82
N ASP A 178 24.08 -8.93 2.07
CA ASP A 178 23.13 -8.52 3.10
C ASP A 178 21.65 -8.62 2.68
N PHE A 179 21.29 -9.24 1.55
CA PHE A 179 19.89 -9.29 1.11
C PHE A 179 18.93 -9.88 2.13
N ALA A 180 19.41 -10.80 2.97
CA ALA A 180 18.65 -11.35 4.10
C ALA A 180 18.28 -10.31 5.18
N LYS A 181 18.87 -9.11 5.18
CA LYS A 181 18.48 -8.00 6.08
C LYS A 181 17.18 -7.31 5.63
N LEU A 182 16.72 -7.54 4.38
CA LEU A 182 15.39 -7.12 3.95
C LEU A 182 14.35 -8.00 4.63
N ARG A 183 13.44 -7.39 5.38
CA ARG A 183 12.39 -8.11 6.10
C ARG A 183 11.03 -7.80 5.49
N LEU A 184 10.33 -8.82 5.01
CA LEU A 184 8.93 -8.69 4.63
C LEU A 184 8.08 -8.49 5.90
N ASP A 185 7.36 -7.38 5.99
CA ASP A 185 6.52 -7.07 7.14
C ASP A 185 5.07 -7.48 6.88
N HIS A 186 4.53 -7.05 5.73
CA HIS A 186 3.13 -7.27 5.38
C HIS A 186 2.96 -7.59 3.90
N LEU A 187 1.94 -8.39 3.62
CA LEU A 187 1.41 -8.61 2.28
C LEU A 187 -0.10 -8.46 2.34
N THR A 188 -0.61 -7.33 1.84
CA THR A 188 -2.03 -6.98 1.97
C THR A 188 -2.73 -6.96 0.62
N PRO A 189 -4.00 -7.41 0.54
CA PRO A 189 -4.80 -7.22 -0.66
C PRO A 189 -4.90 -5.74 -1.03
N LEU A 190 -4.56 -5.41 -2.27
CA LEU A 190 -4.69 -4.08 -2.83
C LEU A 190 -5.82 -4.09 -3.86
N LYS A 191 -6.84 -3.26 -3.61
CA LYS A 191 -7.93 -3.02 -4.56
C LYS A 191 -7.76 -1.64 -5.16
N LEU A 192 -7.68 -1.57 -6.49
CA LEU A 192 -7.71 -0.32 -7.20
C LEU A 192 -9.12 0.27 -7.15
N ASP A 193 -9.21 1.57 -6.87
CA ASP A 193 -10.50 2.26 -6.80
C ASP A 193 -11.09 2.33 -8.22
N PRO A 194 -12.37 1.95 -8.43
CA PRO A 194 -12.98 1.94 -9.75
C PRO A 194 -13.11 3.33 -10.40
N ARG A 195 -12.88 4.41 -9.64
CA ARG A 195 -12.85 5.78 -10.17
C ARG A 195 -11.51 6.14 -10.80
N LEU A 196 -10.45 5.34 -10.58
CA LEU A 196 -9.17 5.54 -11.26
C LEU A 196 -9.37 5.37 -12.76
N ARG A 197 -8.96 6.39 -13.51
CA ARG A 197 -8.92 6.37 -14.97
C ARG A 197 -7.47 6.16 -15.37
N ILE A 198 -7.18 5.02 -15.98
CA ILE A 198 -5.86 4.56 -16.37
C ILE A 198 -5.81 4.52 -17.89
#